data_AF-A0A6A7SA37-F1
#
_entry.id   AF-A0A6A7SA37-F1
#
_cell.length_a   1.000
_cell.length_b   1.000
_cell.length_c   1.000
_cell.angle_alpha   90.00
_cell.angle_beta   90.00
_cell.angle_gamma   90.00
#
_symmetry.space_group_name_H-M   'P 1'
#
loop_
_entity.id
_entity.type
_entity.pdbx_description
1 polymer ?
#
loop_
_entity_poly.entity_id
_entity_poly.type
_entity_poly.pdbx_seq_one_letter_code
_entity_poly.pdbx_strand_id
1 'polypeptide(L)'
;MRNRILLIFAALTLLSATVPAVAGTIGIPPETHTYGTEKTEDEAFASVEWTFGKSVLPEIAVGFRSVKVQSDGDVFGGQASLSFDLAEMGMGKFKLQAVQGDENAQLQLGTGYSIARSSFLITGGVQGNHVFGGADYLFGTGWQAVGGFNTIGNYDLPDPDTESSCQSGYSYNGITGLCVPNVL
;
A
#
# COMPACT_ATOMS: atom_id res chain seq x y z
N MET A 1 7.51 35.93 1.81
CA MET A 1 6.08 35.83 1.42
C MET A 1 5.53 34.59 2.06
N ARG A 2 4.56 34.75 2.97
CA ARG A 2 4.12 33.75 3.95
C ARG A 2 2.66 33.42 3.66
N ASN A 3 2.41 32.27 3.02
CA ASN A 3 1.07 31.88 2.61
C ASN A 3 0.37 31.16 3.78
N ARG A 4 -0.66 31.81 4.36
CA ARG A 4 -1.57 31.24 5.35
C ARG A 4 -2.89 30.98 4.64
N ILE A 5 -3.26 29.71 4.47
CA ILE A 5 -4.58 29.33 3.94
C ILE A 5 -5.56 29.25 5.11
N LEU A 6 -6.65 30.01 4.97
CA LEU A 6 -7.72 30.20 5.94
C LEU A 6 -8.61 28.96 6.09
N LEU A 7 -8.95 28.66 7.34
CA LEU A 7 -10.08 27.82 7.76
C LEU A 7 -11.41 28.54 7.46
N ILE A 8 -12.37 27.85 6.84
CA ILE A 8 -13.77 28.31 6.73
C ILE A 8 -14.65 27.38 7.55
N PHE A 9 -15.17 27.91 8.65
CA PHE A 9 -16.31 27.38 9.40
C PHE A 9 -17.60 27.69 8.61
N ALA A 10 -18.40 26.67 8.30
CA ALA A 10 -19.78 26.86 7.87
C ALA A 10 -20.69 25.99 8.75
N ALA A 11 -21.40 26.65 9.67
CA ALA A 11 -22.49 26.09 10.43
C ALA A 11 -23.70 25.91 9.50
N LEU A 12 -24.27 24.71 9.43
CA LEU A 12 -25.53 24.46 8.73
C LEU A 12 -26.53 23.82 9.69
N THR A 13 -27.64 24.53 9.86
CA THR A 13 -28.70 24.35 10.84
C THR A 13 -29.60 23.14 10.54
N LEU A 14 -30.00 22.48 11.62
CA LEU A 14 -31.00 21.41 11.72
C LEU A 14 -32.34 21.80 11.08
N LEU A 15 -32.84 20.98 10.15
CA LEU A 15 -34.22 20.98 9.69
C LEU A 15 -34.75 19.54 9.73
N SER A 16 -35.47 19.18 10.79
CA SER A 16 -36.12 17.88 10.95
C SER A 16 -37.45 17.87 10.21
N ALA A 17 -37.47 17.30 9.00
CA ALA A 17 -38.69 16.95 8.30
C ALA A 17 -39.20 15.58 8.78
N THR A 18 -40.35 15.57 9.45
CA THR A 18 -41.08 14.34 9.80
C THR A 18 -41.85 13.86 8.57
N VAL A 19 -41.39 12.76 7.97
CA VAL A 19 -42.09 12.08 6.87
C VAL A 19 -43.10 11.09 7.45
N PRO A 20 -44.39 11.10 7.05
CA PRO A 20 -45.34 10.07 7.48
C PRO A 20 -44.96 8.72 6.87
N ALA A 21 -44.85 7.69 7.71
CA ALA A 21 -44.56 6.33 7.29
C ALA A 21 -45.76 5.74 6.53
N VAL A 22 -45.59 5.50 5.24
CA VAL A 22 -46.47 4.65 4.44
C VAL A 22 -46.15 3.20 4.79
N ALA A 23 -47.07 2.53 5.47
CA ALA A 23 -47.02 1.09 5.72
C ALA A 23 -47.49 0.34 4.47
N GLY A 24 -46.58 -0.39 3.82
CA GLY A 24 -46.94 -1.24 2.68
C GLY A 24 -45.85 -1.44 1.64
N THR A 25 -44.66 -1.86 2.04
CA THR A 25 -43.74 -2.60 1.17
C THR A 25 -43.10 -3.69 2.01
N ILE A 26 -42.99 -4.91 1.49
CA ILE A 26 -42.05 -5.91 2.02
C ILE A 26 -40.65 -5.38 1.75
N GLY A 27 -40.17 -4.52 2.66
CA GLY A 27 -38.84 -3.95 2.59
C GLY A 27 -37.82 -5.04 2.86
N ILE A 28 -37.11 -5.45 1.81
CA ILE A 28 -35.81 -6.06 1.98
C ILE A 28 -35.00 -5.05 2.81
N PRO A 29 -34.52 -5.40 4.02
CA PRO A 29 -33.74 -4.46 4.81
C PRO A 29 -32.53 -4.02 3.98
N PRO A 30 -32.18 -2.73 3.96
CA PRO A 30 -31.00 -2.28 3.23
C PRO A 30 -29.77 -2.97 3.80
N GLU A 31 -29.08 -3.72 2.94
CA GLU A 31 -27.76 -4.26 3.24
C GLU A 31 -26.81 -3.09 3.50
N THR A 32 -26.20 -3.06 4.68
CA THR A 32 -25.17 -2.08 5.01
C THR A 32 -23.83 -2.75 4.75
N HIS A 33 -23.21 -2.44 3.61
CA HIS A 33 -21.84 -2.86 3.32
C HIS A 33 -20.88 -2.05 4.20
N THR A 34 -20.16 -2.73 5.10
CA THR A 34 -19.04 -2.15 5.82
C THR A 34 -17.77 -2.65 5.14
N TYR A 35 -17.20 -1.84 4.26
CA TYR A 35 -15.94 -2.16 3.61
C TYR A 35 -14.80 -2.05 4.63
N GLY A 36 -13.90 -3.02 4.65
CA GLY A 36 -12.57 -2.81 5.24
C GLY A 36 -11.90 -1.67 4.49
N THR A 37 -11.78 -0.51 5.13
CA THR A 37 -11.29 0.72 4.47
C THR A 37 -9.80 0.68 4.15
N GLU A 38 -9.06 -0.23 4.79
CA GLU A 38 -7.63 -0.46 4.59
C GLU A 38 -7.27 -1.93 4.85
N LYS A 39 -6.30 -2.46 4.08
CA LYS A 39 -5.64 -3.74 4.32
C LYS A 39 -4.14 -3.49 4.46
N THR A 40 -3.53 -4.03 5.51
CA THR A 40 -2.06 -4.01 5.66
C THR A 40 -1.50 -5.30 5.10
N GLU A 41 -0.51 -5.19 4.21
CA GLU A 41 0.20 -6.31 3.64
C GLU A 41 1.68 -6.25 4.03
N ASP A 42 2.13 -7.34 4.66
CA ASP A 42 3.50 -7.55 5.10
C ASP A 42 4.11 -8.70 4.30
N GLU A 43 5.15 -8.42 3.53
CA GLU A 43 5.79 -9.41 2.66
C GLU A 43 7.32 -9.36 2.76
N ALA A 44 7.94 -10.54 2.76
CA ALA A 44 9.35 -10.67 2.49
C ALA A 44 9.56 -10.81 0.98
N PHE A 45 10.58 -10.17 0.43
CA PHE A 45 10.88 -10.24 -0.99
C PHE A 45 12.34 -10.55 -1.26
N ALA A 46 12.58 -11.10 -2.44
CA ALA A 46 13.91 -11.25 -3.01
C ALA A 46 14.00 -10.49 -4.33
N SER A 47 15.18 -9.98 -4.65
CA SER A 47 15.43 -9.25 -5.89
C SER A 47 16.78 -9.60 -6.51
N VAL A 48 16.84 -9.37 -7.82
CA VAL A 48 18.06 -9.35 -8.61
C VAL A 48 18.17 -7.96 -9.21
N GLU A 49 19.19 -7.19 -8.82
CA GLU A 49 19.43 -5.79 -9.19
C GLU A 49 20.69 -5.68 -10.03
N TRP A 50 20.66 -4.85 -11.07
CA TRP A 50 21.87 -4.39 -11.77
C TRP A 50 22.10 -2.92 -11.49
N THR A 51 23.35 -2.58 -11.20
CA THR A 51 23.83 -1.19 -11.24
C THR A 51 24.48 -0.94 -12.60
N PHE A 52 23.79 -0.18 -13.45
CA PHE A 52 24.25 0.06 -14.82
C PHE A 52 25.54 0.89 -14.82
N GLY A 53 26.54 0.40 -15.54
CA GLY A 53 27.88 1.01 -15.59
C GLY A 53 28.84 0.57 -14.49
N LYS A 54 28.43 -0.30 -13.56
CA LYS A 54 29.30 -0.89 -12.53
C LYS A 54 29.85 -2.27 -12.92
N SER A 55 28.96 -3.22 -13.20
CA SER A 55 29.32 -4.62 -13.52
C SER A 55 28.23 -5.29 -14.36
N VAL A 56 28.58 -6.38 -15.03
CA VAL A 56 27.62 -7.28 -15.70
C VAL A 56 26.98 -8.27 -14.74
N LEU A 57 27.63 -8.53 -13.59
CA LEU A 57 27.09 -9.40 -12.56
C LEU A 57 26.05 -8.63 -11.72
N PRO A 58 24.89 -9.24 -11.42
CA PRO A 58 23.88 -8.62 -10.59
C PRO A 58 24.27 -8.62 -9.11
N GLU A 59 23.59 -7.78 -8.35
CA GLU A 59 23.46 -7.88 -6.90
C GLU A 59 22.17 -8.67 -6.59
N ILE A 60 22.21 -9.56 -5.60
CA ILE A 60 21.02 -10.23 -5.08
C ILE A 60 20.61 -9.51 -3.80
N ALA A 61 19.33 -9.16 -3.63
CA ALA A 61 18.86 -8.57 -2.40
C ALA A 61 17.71 -9.36 -1.78
N VAL A 62 17.60 -9.24 -0.47
CA VAL A 62 16.43 -9.68 0.30
C VAL A 62 15.92 -8.50 1.11
N GLY A 63 14.61 -8.46 1.31
CA GLY A 63 13.99 -7.37 2.04
C GLY A 63 12.67 -7.74 2.65
N PHE A 64 12.15 -6.78 3.40
CA PHE A 64 10.84 -6.83 4.01
C PHE A 64 10.10 -5.54 3.67
N ARG A 65 8.82 -5.66 3.35
CA ARG A 65 7.95 -4.57 2.93
C ARG A 65 6.65 -4.64 3.71
N SER A 66 6.21 -3.48 4.16
CA SER A 66 4.94 -3.30 4.87
C SER A 66 4.22 -2.14 4.21
N VAL A 67 3.06 -2.42 3.61
CA VAL A 67 2.23 -1.42 2.93
C VAL A 67 0.80 -1.47 3.41
N LYS A 68 0.16 -0.31 3.42
CA LYS A 68 -1.28 -0.17 3.58
C LYS A 68 -1.89 0.09 2.22
N VAL A 69 -2.85 -0.77 1.84
CA VAL A 69 -3.65 -0.64 0.63
C VAL A 69 -5.03 -0.14 1.07
N GLN A 70 -5.38 1.07 0.66
CA GLN A 70 -6.70 1.64 0.90
C GLN A 70 -7.71 1.05 -0.11
N SER A 71 -9.00 1.09 0.24
CA SER A 71 -10.07 0.56 -0.62
C SER A 71 -10.25 1.31 -1.97
N ASP A 72 -9.57 2.44 -2.17
CA ASP A 72 -9.48 3.17 -3.45
C ASP A 72 -8.28 2.76 -4.32
N GLY A 73 -7.42 1.84 -3.83
CA GLY A 73 -6.23 1.37 -4.53
C GLY A 73 -4.95 2.15 -4.21
N ASP A 74 -5.02 3.17 -3.35
CA ASP A 74 -3.86 3.91 -2.89
C ASP A 74 -3.00 3.04 -1.96
N VAL A 75 -1.70 2.98 -2.25
CA VAL A 75 -0.71 2.22 -1.49
C VAL A 75 0.26 3.18 -0.80
N PHE A 76 0.41 3.05 0.51
CA PHE A 76 1.42 3.77 1.29
C PHE A 76 2.12 2.86 2.29
N GLY A 77 3.44 2.97 2.38
CA GLY A 77 4.18 2.15 3.35
C GLY A 77 5.68 2.36 3.31
N GLY A 78 6.39 1.31 3.70
CA GLY A 78 7.85 1.31 3.69
C GLY A 78 8.44 -0.07 3.48
N GLN A 79 9.70 -0.09 3.11
CA GLN A 79 10.47 -1.31 2.93
C GLN A 79 11.91 -1.13 3.37
N ALA A 80 12.54 -2.22 3.77
CA ALA A 80 13.96 -2.31 4.02
C ALA A 80 14.56 -3.48 3.23
N SER A 81 15.77 -3.31 2.71
CA SER A 81 16.47 -4.35 1.95
C SER A 81 17.96 -4.37 2.21
N LEU A 82 18.55 -5.56 2.11
CA LEU A 82 20.00 -5.79 2.14
C LEU A 82 20.42 -6.54 0.88
N SER A 83 21.41 -6.02 0.15
CA SER A 83 21.98 -6.66 -1.03
C SER A 83 23.35 -7.30 -0.78
N PHE A 84 23.64 -8.30 -1.59
CA PHE A 84 24.92 -8.97 -1.74
C PHE A 84 25.40 -8.79 -3.18
N ASP A 85 26.60 -8.26 -3.34
CA ASP A 85 27.22 -8.01 -4.64
C ASP A 85 27.99 -9.25 -5.09
N LEU A 86 27.56 -9.85 -6.21
CA LEU A 86 28.21 -11.02 -6.78
C LEU A 86 29.54 -10.69 -7.48
N ALA A 87 29.75 -9.46 -7.93
CA ALA A 87 31.00 -9.03 -8.54
C ALA A 87 32.10 -8.87 -7.49
N GLU A 88 31.75 -8.30 -6.35
CA GLU A 88 32.67 -8.03 -5.24
C GLU A 88 32.70 -9.17 -4.20
N MET A 89 31.82 -10.17 -4.34
CA MET A 89 31.63 -11.28 -3.41
C MET A 89 31.47 -10.80 -1.96
N GLY A 90 30.64 -9.79 -1.75
CA GLY A 90 30.50 -9.10 -0.47
C GLY A 90 29.16 -8.44 -0.25
N MET A 91 28.95 -7.89 0.96
CA MET A 91 27.74 -7.15 1.28
C MET A 91 27.69 -5.85 0.47
N GLY A 92 26.59 -5.66 -0.25
CA GLY A 92 26.37 -4.52 -1.13
C GLY A 92 25.80 -3.33 -0.36
N LYS A 93 24.49 -3.14 -0.45
CA LYS A 93 23.78 -1.95 0.02
C LYS A 93 22.70 -2.35 1.01
N PHE A 94 22.56 -1.58 2.08
CA PHE A 94 21.35 -1.54 2.89
C PHE A 94 20.49 -0.34 2.46
N LYS A 95 19.20 -0.53 2.21
CA LYS A 95 18.27 0.53 1.80
C LYS A 95 17.03 0.53 2.71
N LEU A 96 16.52 1.72 3.00
CA LEU A 96 15.25 1.97 3.67
C LEU A 96 14.46 2.97 2.83
N GLN A 97 13.27 2.60 2.40
CA GLN A 97 12.48 3.36 1.43
C GLN A 97 11.03 3.51 1.91
N ALA A 98 10.47 4.69 1.70
CA ALA A 98 9.04 4.91 1.71
C ALA A 98 8.47 4.52 0.33
N VAL A 99 7.25 3.99 0.35
CA VAL A 99 6.50 3.52 -0.81
C VAL A 99 5.21 4.33 -0.90
N GLN A 100 4.91 4.86 -2.08
CA GLN A 100 3.65 5.55 -2.36
C GLN A 100 3.23 5.37 -3.82
N GLY A 101 1.97 5.08 -4.09
CA GLY A 101 1.42 5.05 -5.44
C GLY A 101 0.13 4.25 -5.49
N ASP A 102 -0.13 3.64 -6.65
CA ASP A 102 -1.32 2.82 -6.87
C ASP A 102 -0.94 1.34 -6.90
N GLU A 103 -1.93 0.45 -6.87
CA GLU A 103 -1.77 -1.02 -6.93
C GLU A 103 -0.86 -1.54 -8.07
N ASN A 104 -0.76 -0.81 -9.19
CA ASN A 104 0.00 -1.20 -10.38
C ASN A 104 1.40 -0.56 -10.50
N ALA A 105 1.59 0.62 -9.90
CA ALA A 105 2.81 1.41 -10.06
C ALA A 105 3.07 2.26 -8.83
N GLN A 106 4.24 2.06 -8.22
CA GLN A 106 4.55 2.63 -6.91
C GLN A 106 5.88 3.36 -6.94
N LEU A 107 5.88 4.61 -6.49
CA LEU A 107 7.07 5.41 -6.24
C LEU A 107 7.77 4.91 -4.98
N GLN A 108 9.09 4.82 -5.05
CA GLN A 108 9.95 4.46 -3.93
C GLN A 108 10.97 5.58 -3.72
N LEU A 109 11.06 6.10 -2.51
CA LEU A 109 12.04 7.14 -2.14
C LEU A 109 12.63 6.84 -0.78
N GLY A 110 13.94 6.97 -0.65
CA GLY A 110 14.59 6.61 0.60
C GLY A 110 16.06 6.92 0.68
N THR A 111 16.68 6.31 1.68
CA THR A 111 18.10 6.44 1.97
C THR A 111 18.70 5.06 2.20
N GLY A 112 20.02 5.00 2.27
CA GLY A 112 20.72 3.76 2.52
C GLY A 112 22.18 3.97 2.82
N TYR A 113 22.88 2.85 2.90
CA TYR A 113 24.31 2.78 3.13
C TYR A 113 24.92 1.70 2.24
N SER A 114 25.94 2.07 1.47
CA SER A 114 26.76 1.11 0.74
C SER A 114 27.87 0.62 1.66
N ILE A 115 27.82 -0.66 2.01
CA ILE A 115 28.79 -1.32 2.88
C ILE A 115 30.12 -1.44 2.14
N ALA A 116 30.08 -1.90 0.89
CA ALA A 116 31.24 -1.99 0.01
C ALA A 116 32.03 -0.67 -0.14
N ARG A 117 31.33 0.46 -0.21
CA ARG A 117 31.94 1.79 -0.42
C ARG A 117 32.03 2.64 0.86
N SER A 118 31.55 2.12 1.98
CA SER A 118 31.45 2.85 3.26
C SER A 118 30.84 4.25 3.12
N SER A 119 29.77 4.36 2.32
CA SER A 119 29.16 5.66 2.00
C SER A 119 27.64 5.62 2.12
N PHE A 120 27.08 6.73 2.59
CA PHE A 120 25.64 6.96 2.55
C PHE A 120 25.15 7.10 1.10
N LEU A 121 23.88 6.77 0.90
CA LEU A 121 23.19 7.00 -0.36
C LEU A 121 21.77 7.50 -0.14
N ILE A 122 21.26 8.22 -1.13
CA ILE A 122 19.82 8.41 -1.34
C ILE A 122 19.39 7.59 -2.54
N THR A 123 18.16 7.12 -2.53
CA THR A 123 17.62 6.25 -3.58
C THR A 123 16.23 6.70 -3.97
N GLY A 124 15.93 6.61 -5.26
CA GLY A 124 14.61 6.90 -5.79
C GLY A 124 14.31 6.07 -7.02
N GLY A 125 13.08 5.62 -7.17
CA GLY A 125 12.68 4.77 -8.29
C GLY A 125 11.20 4.44 -8.30
N VAL A 126 10.84 3.53 -9.20
CA VAL A 126 9.48 3.04 -9.39
C VAL A 126 9.48 1.50 -9.32
N GLN A 127 8.43 0.95 -8.71
CA GLN A 127 8.09 -0.46 -8.68
C GLN A 127 6.87 -0.68 -9.58
N GLY A 128 6.94 -1.67 -10.46
CA GLY A 128 5.78 -2.26 -11.15
C GLY A 128 5.65 -3.74 -10.81
N ASN A 129 4.88 -4.48 -11.60
CA ASN A 129 4.71 -5.92 -11.37
C ASN A 129 6.03 -6.70 -11.61
N HIS A 130 6.63 -7.23 -10.54
CA HIS A 130 7.89 -7.99 -10.53
C HIS A 130 9.13 -7.28 -11.10
N VAL A 131 9.03 -5.98 -11.41
CA VAL A 131 10.08 -5.18 -12.03
C VAL A 131 10.24 -3.85 -11.32
N PHE A 132 11.47 -3.36 -11.24
CA PHE A 132 11.74 -2.04 -10.69
C PHE A 132 12.87 -1.34 -11.41
N GLY A 133 12.88 -0.01 -11.32
CA GLY A 133 13.93 0.82 -11.89
C GLY A 133 14.06 2.13 -11.13
N GLY A 134 15.27 2.66 -11.04
CA GLY A 134 15.55 3.87 -10.29
C GLY A 134 16.98 4.35 -10.40
N ALA A 135 17.37 5.20 -9.46
CA ALA A 135 18.71 5.71 -9.31
C ALA A 135 19.11 5.82 -7.83
N ASP A 136 20.36 5.44 -7.56
CA ASP A 136 21.03 5.66 -6.29
C ASP A 136 22.03 6.81 -6.46
N TYR A 137 22.01 7.79 -5.57
CA TYR A 137 23.09 8.78 -5.46
C TYR A 137 23.95 8.46 -4.25
N LEU A 138 25.18 8.02 -4.50
CA LEU A 138 26.16 7.72 -3.47
C LEU A 138 26.97 8.98 -3.17
N PHE A 139 26.99 9.41 -1.92
CA PHE A 139 27.78 10.57 -1.52
C PHE A 139 29.27 10.31 -1.78
N GLY A 140 29.90 11.20 -2.53
CA GLY A 140 31.30 11.09 -2.95
C GLY A 140 31.56 10.26 -4.21
N THR A 141 30.57 9.52 -4.75
CA THR A 141 30.71 8.77 -6.03
C THR A 141 29.82 9.35 -7.13
N GLY A 142 28.60 9.76 -6.80
CA GLY A 142 27.64 10.31 -7.76
C GLY A 142 26.45 9.37 -8.04
N TRP A 143 25.76 9.64 -9.16
CA TRP A 143 24.56 8.93 -9.58
C TRP A 143 24.86 7.57 -10.20
N GLN A 144 24.03 6.59 -9.87
CA GLN A 144 24.05 5.23 -10.40
C GLN A 144 22.63 4.84 -10.79
N ALA A 145 22.42 4.49 -12.05
CA ALA A 145 21.14 3.92 -12.48
C ALA A 145 21.06 2.46 -12.01
N VAL A 146 19.90 2.08 -11.46
CA VAL A 146 19.65 0.74 -10.94
C VAL A 146 18.33 0.21 -11.49
N GLY A 147 18.25 -1.11 -11.66
CA GLY A 147 16.99 -1.76 -12.04
C GLY A 147 17.11 -3.26 -12.03
N GLY A 148 15.97 -3.94 -12.10
CA GLY A 148 15.96 -5.40 -12.08
C GLY A 148 14.59 -5.98 -11.80
N PHE A 149 14.60 -7.18 -11.23
CA PHE A 149 13.42 -8.00 -10.98
C PHE A 149 13.29 -8.32 -9.50
N ASN A 150 12.06 -8.48 -9.02
CA ASN A 150 11.79 -8.92 -7.65
C ASN A 150 10.52 -9.76 -7.57
N THR A 151 10.30 -10.34 -6.39
CA THR A 151 9.12 -11.15 -6.10
C THR A 151 7.88 -10.33 -5.74
N ILE A 152 7.99 -9.00 -5.69
CA ILE A 152 6.87 -8.10 -5.35
C ILE A 152 5.92 -8.07 -6.55
N GLY A 153 4.68 -8.52 -6.34
CA GLY A 153 3.62 -8.53 -7.34
C GLY A 153 2.72 -7.30 -7.24
N ASN A 154 1.60 -7.35 -7.96
CA ASN A 154 0.49 -6.43 -7.72
C ASN A 154 -0.18 -6.73 -6.39
N TYR A 155 -0.79 -5.71 -5.78
CA TYR A 155 -1.58 -5.87 -4.56
C TYR A 155 -3.04 -6.17 -4.90
N ASP A 156 -3.64 -7.08 -4.14
CA ASP A 156 -5.07 -7.35 -4.22
C ASP A 156 -5.81 -6.30 -3.38
N LEU A 157 -6.83 -5.68 -3.98
CA LEU A 157 -7.75 -4.83 -3.23
C LEU A 157 -8.39 -5.61 -2.09
N PRO A 158 -8.71 -4.96 -0.95
CA PRO A 158 -9.46 -5.62 0.12
C PRO A 158 -10.73 -6.25 -0.46
N ASP A 159 -10.96 -7.54 -0.19
CA ASP A 159 -12.25 -8.17 -0.49
C ASP A 159 -13.34 -7.37 0.23
N PRO A 160 -14.50 -7.11 -0.39
CA PRO A 160 -15.62 -6.55 0.32
C PRO A 160 -16.06 -7.58 1.37
N ASP A 161 -15.69 -7.34 2.63
CA ASP A 161 -16.24 -8.08 3.75
C ASP A 161 -17.77 -7.86 3.77
N THR A 162 -18.52 -8.85 3.29
CA THR A 162 -19.98 -8.89 3.46
C THR A 162 -20.30 -9.23 4.92
N GLU A 163 -20.03 -8.31 5.85
CA GLU A 163 -20.67 -8.37 7.16
C GLU A 163 -22.15 -7.96 7.00
N SER A 164 -22.98 -8.97 6.76
CA SER A 164 -24.43 -8.84 6.80
C SER A 164 -24.87 -8.61 8.23
N SER A 165 -24.81 -7.37 8.72
CA SER A 165 -25.37 -7.03 10.02
C SER A 165 -26.88 -6.82 9.89
N CYS A 166 -27.65 -7.67 10.55
CA CYS A 166 -29.11 -7.54 10.61
C CYS A 166 -29.50 -6.48 11.64
N GLN A 167 -30.53 -5.70 11.33
CA GLN A 167 -31.10 -4.73 12.25
C GLN A 167 -31.55 -5.42 13.56
N SER A 168 -31.51 -4.69 14.68
CA SER A 168 -31.96 -5.21 15.99
C SER A 168 -33.35 -5.84 15.90
N GLY A 169 -33.46 -7.09 16.34
CA GLY A 169 -34.68 -7.90 16.22
C GLY A 169 -34.70 -8.87 15.03
N TYR A 170 -33.61 -8.98 14.27
CA TYR A 170 -33.44 -9.93 13.17
C TYR A 170 -32.12 -10.73 13.32
N SER A 171 -32.10 -11.98 12.86
CA SER A 171 -30.93 -12.87 12.81
C SER A 171 -30.61 -13.21 11.37
N TYR A 172 -29.33 -13.32 11.05
CA TYR A 172 -28.89 -13.72 9.72
C TYR A 172 -29.15 -15.22 9.49
N ASN A 173 -29.90 -15.56 8.43
CA ASN A 173 -30.11 -16.94 8.03
C ASN A 173 -29.08 -17.35 6.98
N GLY A 174 -28.09 -18.16 7.38
CA GLY A 174 -27.01 -18.63 6.50
C GLY A 174 -27.43 -19.59 5.38
N ILE A 175 -28.70 -20.02 5.34
CA ILE A 175 -29.25 -20.87 4.26
C ILE A 175 -29.90 -20.01 3.18
N THR A 176 -30.60 -18.93 3.57
CA THR A 176 -31.33 -18.08 2.63
C THR A 176 -30.59 -16.80 2.25
N GLY A 177 -29.52 -16.45 2.98
CA GLY A 177 -28.80 -15.18 2.79
C GLY A 177 -29.62 -13.95 3.16
N LEU A 178 -30.65 -14.11 4.00
CA LEU A 178 -31.58 -13.03 4.37
C LEU A 178 -31.63 -12.84 5.89
N CYS A 179 -31.86 -11.61 6.33
CA CYS A 179 -32.19 -11.29 7.70
C CYS A 179 -33.64 -11.71 8.00
N VAL A 180 -33.82 -12.65 8.93
CA VAL A 180 -35.14 -13.12 9.38
C VAL A 180 -35.45 -12.57 10.78
N PRO A 181 -36.69 -12.21 11.08
CA PRO A 181 -37.04 -11.69 12.40
C PRO A 181 -36.77 -12.72 13.49
N ASN A 182 -36.24 -12.25 14.63
CA ASN A 182 -36.05 -13.04 15.84
C ASN A 182 -37.43 -13.36 16.41
N VAL A 183 -37.99 -14.50 16.01
CA VAL A 183 -39.22 -15.01 16.59
C VAL A 183 -38.93 -15.54 18.00
N LEU A 184 -39.58 -14.92 19.00
CA LEU A 184 -39.71 -15.44 20.37
C LEU A 184 -40.65 -16.66 20.40
#